data_AF-A0A1W1W018-F1
#
_entry.id   AF-A0A1W1W018-F1
#
_cell.length_a   1.000
_cell.length_b   1.000
_cell.length_c   1.000
_cell.angle_alpha   90.00
_cell.angle_beta   90.00
_cell.angle_gamma   90.00
#
_symmetry.space_group_name_H-M   'P 1'
#
loop_
_entity.id
_entity.type
_entity.pdbx_description
1 polymer ?
#
loop_
_entity_poly.entity_id
_entity_poly.type
_entity_poly.pdbx_seq_one_letter_code
_entity_poly.pdbx_strand_id
1 'polypeptide(L)'
;MALSDLELTVNLYTEGEQFFDLLKAAIRDWRNSPWGHERQRAGYAVELYRRGLNILRAHLEETRAKAEEGYFTEEDKRILSQAEGRLAYWEKKLAELIGS
;
A
#
# COMPACT_ATOMS: atom_id res chain seq x y z
N MET A 1 19.08 24.92 8.66
CA MET A 1 18.52 23.62 8.24
C MET A 1 17.47 23.91 7.19
N ALA A 2 17.71 23.46 5.96
CA ALA A 2 16.71 23.60 4.91
C ALA A 2 15.59 22.58 5.17
N LEU A 3 14.34 22.94 4.91
CA LEU A 3 13.18 22.04 4.99
C LEU A 3 13.28 20.85 4.00
N SER A 4 14.35 20.78 3.19
CA SER A 4 14.61 19.75 2.19
C SER A 4 14.81 18.34 2.76
N ASP A 5 15.14 18.23 4.05
CA ASP A 5 15.47 16.95 4.68
C ASP A 5 14.32 16.41 5.55
N LEU A 6 13.13 17.02 5.46
CA LEU A 6 11.96 16.59 6.21
C LEU A 6 11.25 15.45 5.48
N GLU A 7 11.31 14.24 6.04
CA GLU A 7 10.61 13.07 5.54
C GLU A 7 9.33 12.80 6.35
N LEU A 8 8.21 12.62 5.65
CA LEU A 8 6.95 12.15 6.23
C LEU A 8 6.76 10.69 5.85
N THR A 9 6.60 9.82 6.84
CA THR A 9 6.36 8.39 6.64
C THR A 9 4.96 8.01 7.10
N VAL A 10 4.37 7.02 6.43
CA VAL A 10 3.08 6.43 6.78
C VAL A 10 3.32 4.99 7.22
N ASN A 11 2.83 4.61 8.40
CA ASN A 11 2.96 3.25 8.87
C ASN A 11 1.87 2.38 8.26
N LEU A 12 2.20 1.61 7.23
CA LEU A 12 1.23 0.77 6.52
C LEU A 12 0.62 -0.35 7.38
N TYR A 13 1.22 -0.71 8.51
CA TYR A 13 0.65 -1.71 9.41
C TYR A 13 -0.53 -1.16 10.20
N THR A 14 -0.40 0.07 10.71
CA THR A 14 -1.42 0.73 11.55
C THR A 14 -2.36 1.64 10.76
N GLU A 15 -1.85 2.31 9.73
CA GLU A 15 -2.55 3.35 8.97
C GLU A 15 -2.86 2.92 7.53
N GLY A 16 -2.36 1.76 7.09
CA GLY A 16 -2.44 1.32 5.70
C GLY A 16 -3.86 1.29 5.14
N GLU A 17 -4.84 0.85 5.92
CA GLU A 17 -6.25 0.81 5.48
C GLU A 17 -6.77 2.20 5.10
N GLN A 18 -6.53 3.20 5.95
CA GLN A 18 -6.96 4.58 5.69
C GLN A 18 -6.16 5.18 4.54
N PHE A 19 -4.85 4.91 4.50
CA PHE A 19 -3.98 5.38 3.44
C PHE A 19 -4.42 4.88 2.06
N PHE A 20 -4.65 3.57 1.91
CA PHE A 20 -5.09 3.00 0.64
C PHE A 20 -6.51 3.43 0.26
N ASP A 21 -7.43 3.61 1.22
CA ASP A 21 -8.77 4.09 0.92
C ASP A 21 -8.76 5.56 0.43
N LEU A 22 -7.92 6.42 1.02
CA LEU A 22 -7.71 7.78 0.55
C LEU A 22 -7.16 7.82 -0.88
N LEU A 23 -6.15 6.99 -1.18
CA LEU A 23 -5.61 6.89 -2.53
C LEU A 23 -6.65 6.37 -3.52
N LYS A 24 -7.42 5.35 -3.14
CA LYS A 24 -8.53 4.81 -3.95
C LYS A 24 -9.58 5.87 -4.26
N ALA A 25 -9.99 6.67 -3.28
CA ALA A 25 -10.93 7.78 -3.48
C ALA A 25 -10.36 8.80 -4.48
N ALA A 26 -9.13 9.25 -4.26
CA ALA A 26 -8.44 10.18 -5.17
C ALA A 26 -8.34 9.65 -6.61
N ILE A 27 -8.01 8.36 -6.79
CA ILE A 27 -7.94 7.72 -8.11
C ILE A 27 -9.31 7.72 -8.77
N ARG A 28 -10.34 7.27 -8.05
CA ARG A 28 -11.70 7.14 -8.57
C ARG A 28 -12.27 8.49 -9.03
N ASP A 29 -12.06 9.53 -8.25
CA ASP A 29 -12.63 10.85 -8.51
C ASP A 29 -11.90 11.56 -9.64
N TRP A 30 -10.57 11.42 -9.73
CA TRP A 30 -9.78 12.23 -10.66
C TRP A 30 -9.38 11.54 -11.96
N ARG A 31 -9.47 10.19 -12.06
CA ARG A 31 -9.05 9.44 -13.27
C ARG A 31 -9.75 9.93 -14.54
N ASN A 32 -11.04 10.22 -14.46
CA ASN A 32 -11.88 10.64 -15.59
C ASN A 32 -12.18 12.15 -15.57
N SER A 33 -11.44 12.91 -14.76
CA SER A 33 -11.65 14.36 -14.67
C SER A 33 -11.43 15.04 -16.02
N PRO A 34 -12.21 16.08 -16.37
CA PRO A 34 -11.93 16.93 -17.54
C PRO A 34 -10.60 17.69 -17.37
N TRP A 35 -10.13 17.91 -16.15
CA TRP A 35 -8.94 18.70 -15.85
C TRP A 35 -7.66 17.86 -15.89
N GLY A 36 -6.68 18.29 -16.69
CA GLY A 36 -5.42 17.55 -16.88
C GLY A 36 -4.60 17.34 -15.60
N HIS A 37 -4.58 18.34 -14.71
CA HIS A 37 -3.83 18.25 -13.45
C HIS A 37 -4.46 17.27 -12.45
N GLU A 38 -5.79 17.09 -12.48
CA GLU A 38 -6.47 16.08 -11.65
C GLU A 38 -6.11 14.67 -12.15
N ARG A 39 -6.13 14.45 -13.47
CA ARG A 39 -5.66 13.18 -14.04
C ARG A 39 -4.20 12.87 -13.68
N GLN A 40 -3.33 13.87 -13.64
CA GLN A 40 -1.94 13.72 -13.16
C GLN A 40 -1.88 13.31 -11.68
N ARG A 41 -2.70 13.93 -10.82
CA ARG A 41 -2.81 13.54 -9.39
C ARG A 41 -3.31 12.11 -9.25
N ALA A 42 -4.28 11.68 -10.07
CA ALA A 42 -4.74 10.29 -10.10
C ALA A 42 -3.59 9.33 -10.47
N GLY A 43 -2.79 9.68 -11.47
CA GLY A 43 -1.60 8.92 -11.85
C GLY A 43 -0.60 8.79 -10.70
N TYR A 44 -0.30 9.89 -10.01
CA TYR A 44 0.56 9.88 -8.84
C TYR A 44 -0.01 9.05 -7.68
N ALA A 45 -1.33 9.12 -7.44
CA ALA A 45 -1.99 8.29 -6.44
C ALA A 45 -1.87 6.80 -6.77
N VAL A 46 -1.98 6.39 -8.05
CA VAL A 46 -1.72 5.01 -8.49
C VAL A 46 -0.27 4.59 -8.21
N GLU A 47 0.70 5.47 -8.45
CA GLU A 47 2.11 5.18 -8.15
C GLU A 47 2.35 4.98 -6.65
N LEU A 48 1.82 5.86 -5.81
CA LEU A 48 1.92 5.72 -4.35
C LEU A 48 1.26 4.44 -3.86
N TYR A 49 0.09 4.10 -4.43
CA TYR A 49 -0.62 2.87 -4.10
C TYR A 49 0.27 1.65 -4.42
N ARG A 50 0.83 1.58 -5.63
CA ARG A 50 1.74 0.49 -6.05
C ARG A 50 2.98 0.38 -5.16
N ARG A 51 3.59 1.52 -4.80
CA ARG A 51 4.73 1.54 -3.88
C ARG A 51 4.36 0.98 -2.51
N GLY A 52 3.21 1.40 -1.96
CA GLY A 52 2.71 0.87 -0.69
C GLY A 52 2.51 -0.65 -0.72
N LEU A 53 1.88 -1.18 -1.78
CA LEU A 53 1.71 -2.62 -1.95
C LEU A 53 3.04 -3.36 -2.06
N ASN A 54 4.01 -2.80 -2.80
CA ASN A 54 5.33 -3.41 -2.95
C ASN A 54 6.10 -3.43 -1.61
N ILE A 55 6.01 -2.39 -0.81
CA ILE A 55 6.61 -2.34 0.54
C ILE A 55 5.98 -3.41 1.43
N LEU A 56 4.65 -3.54 1.43
CA LEU A 56 3.97 -4.60 2.18
C LEU A 56 4.41 -5.99 1.72
N ARG A 57 4.48 -6.23 0.41
CA ARG A 57 4.93 -7.51 -0.14
C ARG A 57 6.36 -7.86 0.28
N ALA A 58 7.29 -6.92 0.13
CA ALA A 58 8.68 -7.12 0.52
C ALA A 58 8.80 -7.41 2.03
N HIS A 59 8.03 -6.72 2.87
CA HIS A 59 8.02 -6.95 4.30
C HIS A 59 7.47 -8.35 4.68
N LEU A 60 6.44 -8.82 3.97
CA LEU A 60 5.90 -10.17 4.15
C LEU A 60 6.90 -11.24 3.72
N GLU A 61 7.59 -11.05 2.59
CA GLU A 61 8.65 -11.96 2.13
C GLU A 61 9.80 -12.05 3.14
N GLU A 62 10.25 -10.91 3.67
CA GLU A 62 11.29 -10.87 4.71
C GLU A 62 10.83 -11.57 5.99
N THR A 63 9.58 -11.34 6.41
CA THR A 63 9.01 -11.98 7.61
C THR A 63 8.87 -13.49 7.43
N ARG A 64 8.49 -13.96 6.23
CA ARG A 64 8.44 -15.39 5.88
C ARG A 64 9.83 -16.02 5.92
N ALA A 65 10.85 -15.36 5.36
CA ALA A 65 12.21 -15.87 5.41
C ALA A 65 12.71 -16.02 6.86
N LYS A 66 12.45 -15.02 7.71
CA LYS A 66 12.78 -15.08 9.15
C LYS A 66 12.02 -16.19 9.90
N ALA A 67 10.79 -16.46 9.51
CA ALA A 67 10.00 -17.55 10.07
C ALA A 67 10.62 -18.93 9.81
N GLU A 68 11.19 -19.13 8.62
CA GLU A 68 11.87 -20.36 8.23
C GLU A 68 13.18 -20.58 9.00
N GLU A 69 13.78 -19.52 9.54
CA GLU A 69 15.04 -19.55 10.31
C GLU A 69 14.88 -19.88 11.81
N GLY A 70 13.66 -20.10 12.30
CA GLY A 70 13.44 -20.88 13.54
C GLY A 70 12.79 -20.17 14.74
N TYR A 71 12.26 -18.95 14.60
CA TYR A 71 11.39 -18.34 15.62
C TYR A 71 10.10 -17.83 14.97
N PHE A 72 9.07 -18.67 14.96
CA PHE A 72 7.76 -18.33 14.40
C PHE A 72 6.65 -18.84 15.30
N THR A 73 6.18 -17.95 16.18
CA THR A 73 5.10 -18.27 17.11
C THR A 73 3.75 -18.34 16.37
N GLU A 74 2.73 -18.90 17.02
CA GLU A 74 1.37 -18.89 16.46
C GLU A 74 0.82 -17.47 16.29
N GLU A 75 1.28 -16.52 17.11
CA GLU A 75 0.91 -15.11 16.97
C GLU A 75 1.56 -14.49 15.72
N ASP A 76 2.83 -14.83 15.43
CA ASP A 76 3.52 -14.36 14.22
C ASP A 76 2.83 -14.91 12.95
N LYS A 77 2.42 -16.19 12.97
CA LYS A 77 1.60 -16.81 11.90
C LYS A 77 0.30 -16.05 11.68
N ARG A 78 -0.39 -15.69 12.77
CA ARG A 78 -1.67 -14.98 12.71
C ARG A 78 -1.49 -13.58 12.12
N ILE A 79 -0.48 -12.83 12.57
CA ILE A 79 -0.17 -11.50 12.05
C ILE A 79 0.19 -11.57 10.56
N LEU A 80 1.04 -12.53 10.17
CA LEU A 80 1.43 -12.73 8.78
C LEU A 80 0.21 -13.01 7.89
N SER A 81 -0.65 -13.96 8.29
CA SER A 81 -1.87 -14.30 7.55
C SER A 81 -2.82 -13.10 7.39
N GLN A 82 -2.98 -12.28 8.43
CA GLN A 82 -3.78 -11.06 8.35
C GLN A 82 -3.19 -10.04 7.37
N ALA A 83 -1.88 -9.83 7.41
CA ALA A 83 -1.22 -8.90 6.53
C ALA A 83 -1.22 -9.37 5.06
N GLU A 84 -1.13 -10.67 4.80
CA GLU A 84 -1.33 -11.27 3.48
C GLU A 84 -2.75 -11.05 2.96
N GLY A 85 -3.76 -11.26 3.81
CA GLY A 85 -5.16 -10.98 3.46
C GLY A 85 -5.39 -9.51 3.09
N ARG A 86 -4.78 -8.58 3.83
CA ARG A 86 -4.81 -7.14 3.52
C ARG A 86 -4.12 -6.83 2.19
N LEU A 87 -2.93 -7.39 1.96
CA LEU A 87 -2.20 -7.20 0.70
C LEU A 87 -3.05 -7.65 -0.49
N ALA A 88 -3.58 -8.87 -0.45
CA ALA A 88 -4.41 -9.43 -1.52
C ALA A 88 -5.68 -8.61 -1.76
N TYR A 89 -6.33 -8.15 -0.69
CA TYR A 89 -7.49 -7.27 -0.79
C TYR A 89 -7.15 -5.98 -1.55
N TRP A 90 -6.09 -5.29 -1.15
CA TRP A 90 -5.72 -4.00 -1.75
C TRP A 90 -5.12 -4.14 -3.15
N GLU A 91 -4.44 -5.24 -3.47
CA GLU A 91 -4.03 -5.57 -4.84
C GLU A 91 -5.24 -5.73 -5.77
N LYS A 92 -6.25 -6.49 -5.32
CA LYS A 92 -7.51 -6.64 -6.06
C LYS A 92 -8.20 -5.30 -6.26
N LYS A 93 -8.26 -4.45 -5.23
CA LYS A 93 -8.85 -3.10 -5.36
C LYS A 93 -8.10 -2.23 -6.35
N LEU A 94 -6.77 -2.31 -6.38
CA LEU A 94 -6.02 -1.58 -7.39
C LEU A 94 -6.32 -2.10 -8.81
N ALA A 95 -6.38 -3.42 -9.01
CA ALA A 95 -6.73 -4.02 -10.29
C ALA A 95 -8.12 -3.57 -10.80
N GLU A 96 -9.12 -3.59 -9.91
CA GLU A 96 -10.48 -3.06 -10.18
C GLU A 96 -10.43 -1.58 -10.59
N LEU A 97 -9.60 -0.77 -9.92
CA LEU A 97 -9.49 0.68 -10.19
C LEU A 97 -8.82 1.00 -11.51
N ILE A 98 -7.87 0.19 -11.98
CA ILE A 98 -7.12 0.43 -13.22
C ILE A 98 -7.73 -0.30 -14.44
N GLY A 99 -8.60 -1.28 -14.21
CA GLY A 99 -9.27 -2.06 -15.27
C GLY A 99 -8.37 -3.15 -15.85
N SER A 100 -7.57 -3.81 -15.02
CA SER A 100 -6.74 -4.97 -15.37
C SER A 100 -7.47 -6.28 -15.17
#